data_AF-A0A250XIV2-F1
#
_entry.id   AF-A0A250XIV2-F1
#
_cell.length_a   1.000
_cell.length_b   1.000
_cell.length_c   1.000
_cell.angle_alpha   90.00
_cell.angle_beta   90.00
_cell.angle_gamma   90.00
#
_symmetry.space_group_name_H-M   'P 1'
#
loop_
_entity.id
_entity.type
_entity.pdbx_description
1 polymer ?
#
loop_
_entity_poly.entity_id
_entity_poly.type
_entity_poly.pdbx_seq_one_letter_code
_entity_poly.pdbx_strand_id
1 'polypeptide(L)'
;MSAFFCHIRRKRSSALVYKYLRNLESGVFHIPKSFDLFSKYRTEELKLNHTGDTLCVAFPENALILAFYRKYPQIKSRPLALSSFDAPIAKQFALKQLQLMNEEKLSADTAFERVEKDMMPQIMQFTRPSMGSSVSAVQLAQTDEERSLKEALAAVAEGKAPVNMKQSSRGFAGEATSLQFGVEQKRRRVKESD
;
A
#
# COMPACT_ATOMS: atom_id res chain seq x y z
N MET A 1 43.24 -1.10 52.61
CA MET A 1 42.56 0.09 52.05
C MET A 1 41.30 -0.39 51.34
N SER A 2 40.14 -0.12 51.93
CA SER A 2 38.86 -0.74 51.55
C SER A 2 38.25 -0.01 50.36
N ALA A 3 38.07 -0.71 49.24
CA ALA A 3 37.37 -0.19 48.07
C ALA A 3 35.86 -0.23 48.34
N PHE A 4 35.29 0.92 48.74
CA PHE A 4 33.85 1.12 48.76
C PHE A 4 33.33 1.20 47.31
N PHE A 5 33.06 0.05 46.70
CA PHE A 5 32.24 -0.02 45.49
C PHE A 5 30.79 0.27 45.87
N CYS A 6 30.44 1.55 45.92
CA CYS A 6 29.07 1.99 46.02
C CYS A 6 28.30 1.50 44.78
N HIS A 7 27.54 0.42 44.96
CA HIS A 7 26.60 -0.10 43.97
C HIS A 7 25.39 0.85 43.88
N ILE A 8 25.58 1.99 43.24
CA ILE A 8 24.49 2.89 42.85
C ILE A 8 23.65 2.11 41.83
N ARG A 9 22.51 1.56 42.26
CA ARG A 9 21.45 1.09 41.35
C ARG A 9 21.04 2.27 40.47
N ARG A 10 21.61 2.34 39.26
CA ARG A 10 21.33 3.38 38.28
C ARG A 10 19.84 3.27 37.90
N LYS A 11 19.02 4.20 38.39
CA LYS A 11 17.70 4.44 37.78
C LYS A 11 17.93 4.68 36.29
N ARG A 12 17.19 3.97 35.44
CA ARG A 12 17.28 4.11 33.98
C ARG A 12 16.80 5.53 33.60
N SER A 13 17.70 6.51 33.60
CA SER A 13 17.39 7.81 33.01
C SER A 13 17.13 7.58 31.51
N SER A 14 15.96 8.02 31.05
CA SER A 14 15.49 7.81 29.68
C SER A 14 16.29 8.60 28.65
N ALA A 15 16.85 9.75 29.04
CA ALA A 15 17.58 10.62 28.12
C ALA A 15 19.07 10.24 28.01
N LEU A 16 19.51 9.91 26.78
CA LEU A 16 20.90 9.65 26.43
C LEU A 16 21.80 10.85 26.71
N VAL A 17 21.32 12.06 26.43
CA VAL A 17 22.04 13.33 26.65
C VAL A 17 22.42 13.52 28.11
N TYR A 18 21.52 13.17 29.04
CA TYR A 18 21.80 13.27 30.48
C TYR A 18 22.90 12.29 30.93
N LYS A 19 22.90 11.06 30.40
CA LYS A 19 23.98 10.08 30.67
C LYS A 19 25.32 10.57 30.15
N TYR A 20 25.30 11.20 28.98
CA TYR A 20 26.47 11.72 28.32
C TYR A 20 27.06 12.94 29.07
N LEU A 21 26.23 13.91 29.47
CA LEU A 21 26.65 15.05 30.30
C LEU A 21 27.27 14.60 31.62
N ARG A 22 26.62 13.65 32.31
CA ARG A 22 27.14 13.08 33.56
C ARG A 22 28.47 12.35 33.38
N ASN A 23 28.70 11.70 32.24
CA ASN A 23 29.97 11.05 31.95
C ASN A 23 31.09 12.06 31.67
N LEU A 24 30.78 13.20 31.05
CA LEU A 24 31.75 14.30 30.88
C LEU A 24 32.12 14.94 32.21
N GLU A 25 31.15 15.14 33.12
CA GLU A 25 31.39 15.65 34.47
C GLU A 25 32.34 14.77 35.29
N SER A 26 32.41 13.46 34.98
CA SER A 26 33.31 12.53 35.68
C SER A 26 34.79 12.69 35.31
N GLY A 27 35.11 13.48 34.26
CA GLY A 27 36.48 13.70 33.80
C GLY A 27 37.14 12.48 33.13
N VAL A 28 36.44 11.35 33.01
CA VAL A 28 36.95 10.11 32.40
C VAL A 28 36.97 10.17 30.87
N PHE A 29 36.13 11.02 30.26
CA PHE A 29 35.96 11.11 28.81
C PHE A 29 36.39 12.47 28.27
N HIS A 30 37.02 12.47 27.09
CA HIS A 30 37.35 13.70 26.36
C HIS A 30 36.09 14.33 25.75
N ILE A 31 36.00 15.67 25.79
CA ILE A 31 34.88 16.43 25.20
C ILE A 31 34.97 16.33 23.66
N PRO A 32 34.00 15.73 22.96
CA PRO A 32 34.01 15.68 21.51
C PRO A 32 33.59 17.03 20.91
N LYS A 33 34.03 17.30 19.68
CA LYS A 33 33.77 18.56 18.96
C LYS A 33 32.28 18.89 18.78
N SER A 34 31.42 17.87 18.79
CA SER A 34 29.97 18.02 18.69
C SER A 34 29.30 18.42 20.01
N PHE A 35 30.02 18.50 21.13
CA PHE A 35 29.47 18.89 22.43
C PHE A 35 28.83 20.29 22.38
N ASP A 36 29.50 21.22 21.72
CA ASP A 36 29.02 22.60 21.54
C ASP A 36 27.68 22.66 20.80
N LEU A 37 27.38 21.68 19.94
CA LEU A 37 26.10 21.62 19.24
C LEU A 37 24.99 21.15 20.18
N PHE A 38 25.27 20.20 21.08
CA PHE A 38 24.28 19.71 22.04
C PHE A 38 23.96 20.74 23.14
N SER A 39 24.92 21.59 23.51
CA SER A 39 24.69 22.68 24.46
C SER A 39 23.91 23.83 23.84
N LYS A 40 24.14 24.13 22.55
CA LYS A 40 23.44 25.19 21.80
C LYS A 40 22.05 24.77 21.33
N TYR A 41 21.90 23.54 20.86
CA TYR A 41 20.66 22.98 20.33
C TYR A 41 20.22 21.81 21.19
N ARG A 42 19.44 22.12 22.23
CA ARG A 42 18.85 21.09 23.08
C ARG A 42 17.82 20.32 22.25
N THR A 43 18.06 19.03 22.01
CA THR A 43 17.08 18.16 21.36
C THR A 43 15.82 18.09 22.22
N GLU A 44 14.65 18.24 21.60
CA GLU A 44 13.38 17.96 22.28
C GLU A 44 13.43 16.54 22.89
N GLU A 45 12.80 16.38 24.05
CA GLU A 45 12.76 15.08 24.71
C GLU A 45 12.04 14.07 23.80
N LEU A 46 12.80 13.15 23.20
CA LEU A 46 12.28 11.95 22.53
C LEU A 46 11.61 11.07 23.59
N LYS A 47 10.38 11.42 23.96
CA LYS A 47 9.51 10.57 24.78
C LYS A 47 9.05 9.43 23.89
N LEU A 48 9.84 8.35 23.84
CA LEU A 48 9.51 7.09 23.17
C LEU A 48 8.34 6.33 23.84
N ASN A 49 7.61 6.98 24.75
CA ASN A 49 6.46 6.40 25.42
C ASN A 49 5.21 6.62 24.55
N HIS A 50 5.20 6.08 23.33
CA HIS A 50 3.94 5.90 22.60
C HIS A 50 3.22 4.68 23.18
N THR A 51 2.49 4.89 24.27
CA THR A 51 1.59 3.89 24.87
C THR A 51 0.14 4.09 24.42
N GLY A 52 -0.10 4.67 23.25
CA GLY A 52 -1.44 5.00 22.80
C GLY A 52 -1.59 4.76 21.32
N ASP A 53 -2.72 4.15 20.97
CA ASP A 53 -3.17 3.88 19.60
C ASP A 53 -2.82 5.03 18.67
N THR A 54 -2.18 4.71 17.54
CA THR A 54 -1.88 5.70 16.51
C THR A 54 -3.17 6.42 16.14
N LEU A 55 -3.20 7.75 16.30
CA LEU A 55 -4.36 8.57 15.95
C LEU A 55 -4.71 8.34 14.49
N CYS A 56 -5.82 7.64 14.24
CA CYS A 56 -6.34 7.45 12.90
C CYS A 56 -7.01 8.76 12.46
N VAL A 57 -6.34 9.52 11.60
CA VAL A 57 -6.92 10.74 11.03
C VAL A 57 -7.97 10.32 9.99
N ALA A 58 -9.23 10.38 10.38
CA ALA A 58 -10.35 10.11 9.49
C ALA A 58 -10.75 11.40 8.76
N PHE A 59 -10.77 11.34 7.43
CA PHE A 59 -11.25 12.43 6.59
C PHE A 59 -12.73 12.21 6.24
N PRO A 60 -13.57 13.26 6.20
CA PRO A 60 -15.00 13.13 5.91
C PRO A 60 -15.27 12.58 4.51
N GLU A 61 -14.40 12.86 3.53
CA GLU A 61 -14.52 12.36 2.16
C GLU A 61 -14.29 10.84 2.03
N ASN A 62 -13.67 10.19 3.02
CA ASN A 62 -13.32 8.77 2.92
C ASN A 62 -14.54 7.88 2.69
N ALA A 63 -15.67 8.19 3.35
CA ALA A 63 -16.91 7.44 3.17
C ALA A 63 -17.49 7.59 1.75
N LEU A 64 -17.42 8.80 1.20
CA LEU A 64 -17.91 9.12 -0.16
C LEU A 64 -17.04 8.44 -1.23
N ILE A 65 -15.72 8.43 -1.03
CA ILE A 65 -14.77 7.74 -1.91
C ILE A 65 -15.07 6.22 -1.95
N LEU A 66 -15.36 5.61 -0.79
CA LEU A 66 -15.74 4.20 -0.73
C LEU A 66 -17.06 3.93 -1.46
N ALA A 67 -18.06 4.81 -1.31
CA ALA A 67 -19.32 4.70 -2.05
C ALA A 67 -19.09 4.82 -3.57
N PHE A 68 -18.23 5.75 -4.00
CA PHE A 68 -17.86 5.90 -5.40
C PHE A 68 -17.20 4.64 -5.99
N TYR A 69 -16.26 4.02 -5.28
CA TYR A 69 -15.61 2.79 -5.76
C TYR A 69 -16.54 1.57 -5.80
N ARG A 70 -17.60 1.54 -4.98
CA ARG A 70 -18.64 0.50 -5.10
C ARG A 70 -19.40 0.61 -6.42
N LYS A 71 -19.64 1.84 -6.91
CA LYS A 71 -20.32 2.08 -8.19
C LYS A 71 -19.39 1.90 -9.39
N TYR A 72 -18.13 2.31 -9.27
CA TYR A 72 -17.13 2.25 -10.35
C TYR A 72 -15.85 1.50 -9.93
N PRO A 73 -15.89 0.16 -9.81
CA PRO A 73 -14.74 -0.62 -9.38
C PRO A 73 -13.54 -0.54 -10.34
N GLN A 74 -13.80 -0.33 -11.64
CA GLN A 74 -12.81 -0.17 -12.72
C GLN A 74 -11.78 0.93 -12.43
N ILE A 75 -12.18 1.98 -11.71
CA ILE A 75 -11.32 3.14 -11.43
C ILE A 75 -10.26 2.81 -10.37
N LYS A 76 -10.53 1.83 -9.49
CA LYS A 76 -9.60 1.42 -8.43
C LYS A 76 -8.31 0.80 -8.98
N SER A 77 -8.38 0.13 -10.14
CA SER A 77 -7.23 -0.49 -10.79
C SER A 77 -6.38 0.49 -11.61
N ARG A 78 -6.75 1.76 -11.69
CA ARG A 78 -6.04 2.76 -12.50
C ARG A 78 -4.70 3.14 -11.84
N PRO A 79 -3.60 3.23 -12.60
CA PRO A 79 -2.34 3.75 -12.07
C PRO A 79 -2.50 5.22 -11.68
N LEU A 80 -2.02 5.55 -10.48
CA LEU A 80 -1.99 6.92 -9.97
C LEU A 80 -0.60 7.51 -10.18
N ALA A 81 -0.53 8.68 -10.81
CA ALA A 81 0.70 9.44 -10.89
C ALA A 81 0.98 10.08 -9.52
N LEU A 82 1.93 9.51 -8.77
CA LEU A 82 2.32 10.06 -7.45
C LEU A 82 3.05 11.40 -7.55
N SER A 83 3.52 11.76 -8.74
CA SER A 83 4.20 13.02 -9.01
C SER A 83 3.27 14.16 -9.41
N SER A 84 2.01 13.89 -9.75
CA SER A 84 1.04 14.94 -10.09
C SER A 84 0.44 15.54 -8.84
N PHE A 85 0.31 16.87 -8.82
CA PHE A 85 -0.45 17.58 -7.77
C PHE A 85 -1.96 17.41 -7.91
N ASP A 86 -2.41 16.85 -9.03
CA ASP A 86 -3.82 16.62 -9.30
C ASP A 86 -4.38 15.51 -8.41
N ALA A 87 -5.51 15.80 -7.77
CA ALA A 87 -6.22 14.82 -6.96
C ALA A 87 -6.76 13.66 -7.84
N PRO A 88 -6.78 12.42 -7.33
CA PRO A 88 -7.42 11.31 -8.04
C PRO A 88 -8.90 11.60 -8.29
N ILE A 89 -9.46 11.09 -9.39
CA ILE A 89 -10.85 11.38 -9.76
C ILE A 89 -11.85 11.06 -8.64
N ALA A 90 -11.65 9.97 -7.90
CA ALA A 90 -12.52 9.61 -6.78
C ALA A 90 -12.51 10.69 -5.68
N LYS A 91 -11.35 11.31 -5.42
CA LYS A 91 -11.23 12.42 -4.46
C LYS A 91 -11.85 13.69 -5.02
N GLN A 92 -11.64 14.00 -6.30
CA GLN A 92 -12.29 15.15 -6.95
C GLN A 92 -13.82 15.03 -6.89
N PHE A 93 -14.35 13.83 -7.16
CA PHE A 93 -15.78 13.52 -7.06
C PHE A 93 -16.30 13.74 -5.63
N ALA A 94 -15.63 13.15 -4.63
CA ALA A 94 -16.02 13.28 -3.24
C ALA A 94 -15.95 14.73 -2.74
N LEU A 95 -14.95 15.51 -3.15
CA LEU A 95 -14.84 16.94 -2.80
C LEU A 95 -15.98 17.76 -3.39
N LYS A 96 -16.34 17.54 -4.66
CA LYS A 96 -17.51 18.21 -5.27
C LYS A 96 -18.81 17.80 -4.60
N GLN A 97 -18.97 16.53 -4.24
CA GLN A 97 -20.16 16.06 -3.54
C GLN A 97 -20.28 16.73 -2.16
N LEU A 98 -19.17 16.81 -1.42
CA LEU A 98 -19.10 17.49 -0.14
C LEU A 98 -19.40 18.99 -0.29
N GLN A 99 -18.90 19.63 -1.35
CA GLN A 99 -19.20 21.02 -1.66
C GLN A 99 -20.72 21.25 -1.87
N LEU A 100 -21.38 20.42 -2.69
CA LEU A 100 -22.83 20.52 -2.89
C LEU A 100 -23.63 20.26 -1.60
N MET A 101 -23.17 19.31 -0.77
CA MET A 101 -23.79 19.04 0.53
C MET A 101 -23.66 20.23 1.48
N ASN A 102 -22.53 20.95 1.46
CA ASN A 102 -22.29 22.09 2.34
C ASN A 102 -23.00 23.36 1.86
N GLU A 103 -22.94 23.66 0.55
CA GLU A 103 -23.46 24.90 -0.02
C GLU A 103 -24.97 24.84 -0.22
N GLU A 104 -25.47 23.78 -0.85
CA GLU A 104 -26.88 23.64 -1.23
C GLU A 104 -27.69 22.84 -0.20
N LYS A 105 -27.04 22.28 0.84
CA LYS A 105 -27.66 21.43 1.88
C LYS A 105 -28.41 20.22 1.31
N LEU A 106 -27.92 19.70 0.19
CA LEU A 106 -28.49 18.51 -0.45
C LEU A 106 -28.20 17.25 0.37
N SER A 107 -29.08 16.24 0.22
CA SER A 107 -28.81 14.90 0.75
C SER A 107 -27.64 14.26 -0.01
N ALA A 108 -26.93 13.33 0.65
CA ALA A 108 -25.78 12.67 0.04
C ALA A 108 -26.10 12.00 -1.31
N ASP A 109 -27.28 11.38 -1.42
CA ASP A 109 -27.72 10.67 -2.65
C ASP A 109 -28.03 11.65 -3.79
N THR A 110 -28.75 12.74 -3.50
CA THR A 110 -29.07 13.77 -4.51
C THR A 110 -27.83 14.54 -4.97
N ALA A 111 -26.91 14.81 -4.04
CA ALA A 111 -25.60 15.38 -4.35
C ALA A 111 -24.78 14.41 -5.22
N PHE A 112 -24.83 13.10 -4.94
CA PHE A 112 -24.12 12.09 -5.74
C PHE A 112 -24.59 12.10 -7.20
N GLU A 113 -25.91 12.05 -7.44
CA GLU A 113 -26.47 12.06 -8.79
C GLU A 113 -26.11 13.31 -9.59
N ARG A 114 -26.05 14.46 -8.92
CA ARG A 114 -25.67 15.72 -9.56
C ARG A 114 -24.20 15.75 -9.95
N VAL A 115 -23.30 15.38 -9.04
CA VAL A 115 -21.87 15.27 -9.37
C VAL A 115 -21.61 14.21 -10.41
N GLU A 116 -22.35 13.10 -10.39
CA GLU A 116 -22.27 12.06 -11.41
C GLU A 116 -22.58 12.60 -12.79
N LYS A 117 -23.65 13.39 -12.95
CA LYS A 117 -23.99 14.04 -14.23
C LYS A 117 -22.87 14.97 -14.70
N ASP A 118 -22.32 15.77 -13.78
CA ASP A 118 -21.29 16.76 -14.11
C ASP A 118 -19.93 16.14 -14.47
N MET A 119 -19.56 15.05 -13.78
CA MET A 119 -18.27 14.36 -13.94
C MET A 119 -18.34 13.12 -14.84
N MET A 120 -19.53 12.78 -15.34
CA MET A 120 -19.75 11.65 -16.23
C MET A 120 -18.77 11.57 -17.42
N PRO A 121 -18.47 12.67 -18.14
CA PRO A 121 -17.53 12.60 -19.26
C PRO A 121 -16.13 12.14 -18.82
N GLN A 122 -15.67 12.58 -17.64
CA GLN A 122 -14.38 12.18 -17.09
C GLN A 122 -14.40 10.73 -16.64
N ILE A 123 -15.45 10.31 -15.92
CA ILE A 123 -15.65 8.92 -15.49
C ILE A 123 -15.67 7.98 -16.71
N MET A 124 -16.36 8.37 -17.79
CA MET A 124 -16.47 7.58 -19.02
C MET A 124 -15.14 7.45 -19.77
N GLN A 125 -14.28 8.48 -19.75
CA GLN A 125 -12.92 8.37 -20.29
C GLN A 125 -12.12 7.26 -19.61
N PHE A 126 -12.44 6.94 -18.35
CA PHE A 126 -11.75 5.93 -17.56
C PHE A 126 -12.47 4.58 -17.50
N THR A 127 -13.77 4.56 -17.81
CA THR A 127 -14.58 3.34 -17.80
C THR A 127 -14.55 2.63 -19.14
N ARG A 128 -14.32 3.36 -20.24
CA ARG A 128 -14.10 2.73 -21.53
C ARG A 128 -12.85 1.86 -21.41
N PRO A 129 -12.94 0.55 -21.71
CA PRO A 129 -11.73 -0.24 -21.89
C PRO A 129 -10.91 0.52 -22.92
N SER A 130 -9.69 0.90 -22.54
CA SER A 130 -8.69 1.30 -23.50
C SER A 130 -8.58 0.15 -24.49
N MET A 131 -9.29 0.27 -25.61
CA MET A 131 -9.34 -0.63 -26.77
C MET A 131 -7.99 -0.64 -27.50
N GLY A 132 -6.89 -0.67 -26.74
CA GLY A 132 -5.53 -0.63 -27.24
C GLY A 132 -4.51 -1.31 -26.33
N SER A 133 -4.88 -1.81 -25.14
CA SER A 133 -3.88 -2.44 -24.25
C SER A 133 -4.41 -3.58 -23.36
N SER A 134 -5.57 -4.14 -23.66
CA SER A 134 -6.00 -5.38 -23.03
C SER A 134 -6.63 -6.30 -24.06
N VAL A 135 -5.81 -6.83 -24.96
CA VAL A 135 -6.09 -8.20 -25.43
C VAL A 135 -5.95 -9.04 -24.17
N SER A 136 -7.07 -9.49 -23.60
CA SER A 136 -6.97 -10.40 -22.45
C SER A 136 -6.17 -11.63 -22.92
N ALA A 137 -5.34 -12.21 -22.06
CA ALA A 137 -4.56 -13.40 -22.43
C ALA A 137 -5.44 -14.52 -23.02
N VAL A 138 -6.72 -14.54 -22.62
CA VAL A 138 -7.76 -15.43 -23.16
C VAL A 138 -8.14 -15.08 -24.60
N GLN A 139 -8.31 -13.80 -24.92
CA GLN A 139 -8.58 -13.36 -26.30
C GLN A 139 -7.39 -13.61 -27.23
N LEU A 140 -6.15 -13.42 -26.73
CA LEU A 140 -4.95 -13.73 -27.50
C LEU A 140 -4.87 -15.25 -27.81
N ALA A 141 -5.12 -16.08 -26.79
CA ALA A 141 -5.15 -17.53 -26.95
C ALA A 141 -6.23 -17.98 -27.95
N GLN A 142 -7.43 -17.38 -27.89
CA GLN A 142 -8.51 -17.66 -28.85
C GLN A 142 -8.13 -17.28 -30.27
N THR A 143 -7.47 -16.13 -30.48
CA THR A 143 -7.03 -15.72 -31.82
C THR A 143 -5.93 -16.62 -32.38
N ASP A 144 -5.03 -17.11 -31.52
CA ASP A 144 -3.96 -18.03 -31.92
C ASP A 144 -4.51 -19.42 -32.27
N GLU A 145 -5.50 -19.92 -31.50
CA GLU A 145 -6.20 -21.18 -31.80
C GLU A 145 -6.97 -21.10 -33.13
N GLU A 146 -7.71 -20.01 -33.37
CA GLU A 146 -8.43 -19.82 -34.63
C GLU A 146 -7.49 -19.75 -35.83
N ARG A 147 -6.33 -19.12 -35.67
CA ARG A 147 -5.32 -19.04 -36.73
C ARG A 147 -4.73 -20.41 -37.04
N SER A 148 -4.39 -21.17 -36.01
CA SER A 148 -3.89 -22.55 -36.13
C SER A 148 -4.91 -23.47 -36.82
N LEU A 149 -6.20 -23.35 -36.48
CA LEU A 149 -7.27 -24.12 -37.12
C LEU A 149 -7.44 -23.76 -38.60
N LYS A 150 -7.36 -22.48 -38.96
CA LYS A 150 -7.44 -22.04 -40.36
C LYS A 150 -6.27 -22.54 -41.19
N GLU A 151 -5.05 -22.49 -40.64
CA GLU A 151 -3.85 -23.03 -41.30
C GLU A 151 -3.93 -24.55 -41.47
N ALA A 152 -4.44 -25.27 -40.46
CA ALA A 152 -4.66 -26.72 -40.54
C ALA A 152 -5.71 -27.09 -41.59
N LEU A 153 -6.83 -26.35 -41.65
CA LEU A 153 -7.88 -26.57 -42.67
C LEU A 153 -7.38 -26.28 -44.09
N ALA A 154 -6.59 -25.22 -44.26
CA ALA A 154 -5.96 -24.89 -45.54
C ALA A 154 -4.99 -26.00 -45.99
N ALA A 155 -4.17 -26.53 -45.07
CA ALA A 155 -3.25 -27.63 -45.38
C ALA A 155 -3.97 -28.93 -45.79
N VAL A 156 -5.10 -29.25 -45.15
CA VAL A 156 -5.95 -30.39 -45.52
C VAL A 156 -6.60 -30.19 -46.89
N ALA A 157 -7.07 -28.98 -47.20
CA ALA A 157 -7.62 -28.66 -48.52
C ALA A 157 -6.59 -28.76 -49.64
N GLU A 158 -5.32 -28.47 -49.36
CA GLU A 158 -4.19 -28.67 -50.28
C GLU A 158 -3.71 -30.13 -50.39
N GLY A 159 -4.35 -31.08 -49.69
CA GLY A 159 -3.99 -32.50 -49.73
C GLY A 159 -2.67 -32.84 -49.05
N LYS A 160 -2.11 -31.93 -48.24
CA LYS A 160 -0.91 -32.17 -47.44
C LYS A 160 -1.34 -32.82 -46.11
N ALA A 161 -0.84 -34.02 -45.83
CA ALA A 161 -1.11 -34.71 -44.56
C ALA A 161 -0.66 -33.84 -43.36
N PRO A 162 -1.41 -33.83 -42.25
CA PRO A 162 -1.14 -32.93 -41.14
C PRO A 162 0.24 -33.20 -40.55
N VAL A 163 1.05 -32.15 -40.45
CA VAL A 163 2.36 -32.17 -39.79
C VAL A 163 2.15 -32.58 -38.34
N ASN A 164 2.75 -33.70 -37.96
CA ASN A 164 2.80 -34.25 -36.61
C ASN A 164 3.05 -33.14 -35.58
N MET A 165 2.00 -32.72 -34.86
CA MET A 165 2.11 -31.85 -33.70
C MET A 165 2.84 -32.62 -32.60
N LYS A 166 4.17 -32.60 -32.62
CA LYS A 166 4.96 -32.92 -31.43
C LYS A 166 4.58 -31.89 -30.38
N GLN A 167 3.92 -32.38 -29.34
CA GLN A 167 3.62 -31.69 -28.10
C GLN A 167 4.83 -30.83 -27.69
N SER A 168 4.72 -29.52 -27.90
CA SER A 168 5.61 -28.55 -27.28
C SER A 168 5.13 -28.29 -25.85
N SER A 169 5.14 -29.34 -25.03
CA SER A 169 5.23 -29.23 -23.58
C SER A 169 6.67 -28.85 -23.24
N ARG A 170 7.10 -27.65 -23.65
CA ARG A 170 8.39 -27.09 -23.23
C ARG A 170 8.14 -26.45 -21.86
N GLY A 171 8.75 -27.06 -20.85
CA GLY A 171 8.42 -26.91 -19.44
C GLY A 171 8.31 -25.47 -18.95
N PHE A 172 7.20 -25.18 -18.30
CA PHE A 172 7.17 -24.28 -17.15
C PHE A 172 7.95 -24.98 -16.03
N ALA A 173 9.26 -24.76 -15.98
CA ALA A 173 10.04 -25.00 -14.78
C ALA A 173 9.51 -24.03 -13.72
N GLY A 174 8.82 -24.57 -12.72
CA GLY A 174 8.40 -23.82 -11.56
C GLY A 174 9.61 -23.30 -10.80
N GLU A 175 9.86 -21.99 -10.87
CA GLU A 175 10.51 -21.28 -9.77
C GLU A 175 9.50 -21.17 -8.63
N ALA A 176 9.44 -22.23 -7.83
CA ALA A 176 8.87 -22.20 -6.50
C ALA A 176 9.74 -21.30 -5.63
N THR A 177 9.46 -20.00 -5.64
CA THR A 177 9.94 -19.09 -4.61
C THR A 177 9.25 -19.47 -3.31
N SER A 178 10.06 -20.05 -2.42
CA SER A 178 9.71 -20.42 -1.06
C SER A 178 9.26 -19.19 -0.25
N LEU A 179 7.96 -18.91 -0.25
CA LEU A 179 7.31 -18.10 0.79
C LEU A 179 7.22 -18.96 2.05
N GLN A 180 8.20 -18.80 2.93
CA GLN A 180 8.14 -19.26 4.32
C GLN A 180 6.97 -18.56 5.03
N PHE A 181 5.78 -19.15 4.97
CA PHE A 181 4.71 -18.84 5.92
C PHE A 181 5.01 -19.56 7.24
N GLY A 182 5.61 -18.82 8.17
CA GLY A 182 5.71 -19.23 9.58
C GLY A 182 4.33 -19.24 10.22
N VAL A 183 3.67 -20.40 10.20
CA VAL A 183 2.49 -20.69 11.02
C VAL A 183 2.99 -21.10 12.40
N GLU A 184 3.23 -20.11 13.25
CA GLU A 184 3.55 -20.35 14.66
C GLU A 184 2.27 -20.77 15.39
N GLN A 185 2.15 -22.09 15.61
CA GLN A 185 1.09 -22.71 16.39
C GLN A 185 1.19 -22.28 17.86
N LYS A 186 0.43 -21.26 18.26
CA LYS A 186 0.22 -20.94 19.67
C LYS A 186 -0.78 -21.93 20.28
N ARG A 187 -0.21 -22.98 20.89
CA ARG A 187 -0.91 -23.99 21.67
C ARG A 187 -1.79 -23.36 22.74
N ARG A 188 -3.04 -23.81 22.75
CA ARG A 188 -4.03 -23.71 23.81
C ARG A 188 -3.40 -24.11 25.16
N ARG A 189 -3.54 -23.25 26.16
CA ARG A 189 -3.67 -23.66 27.58
C ARG A 189 -4.99 -23.10 28.09
N VAL A 190 -5.98 -23.97 28.08
CA VAL A 190 -7.13 -23.88 28.98
C VAL A 190 -6.61 -24.34 30.34
N LYS A 191 -6.67 -23.44 31.33
CA LYS A 191 -6.86 -23.74 32.75
C LYS A 191 -8.26 -23.13 33.00
N GLU A 192 -9.33 -23.83 33.37
CA GLU A 192 -9.49 -24.85 34.41
C GLU A 192 -8.69 -24.50 35.67
N SER A 193 -9.32 -23.62 36.45
CA SER A 193 -9.18 -23.57 37.90
C SER A 193 -10.43 -22.88 38.44
N ASP A 194 -11.21 -23.68 39.17
CA ASP A 194 -11.94 -23.26 40.35
C ASP A 194 -11.12 -22.32 41.26
#